data_AF-A0A522CBC2-F1
#
_entry.id   AF-A0A522CBC2-F1
#
_cell.length_a   1.000
_cell.length_b   1.000
_cell.length_c   1.000
_cell.angle_alpha   90.00
_cell.angle_beta   90.00
_cell.angle_gamma   90.00
#
_symmetry.space_group_name_H-M   'P 1'
#
loop_
_entity.id
_entity.type
_entity.pdbx_description
1 polymer ?
#
loop_
_entity_poly.entity_id
_entity_poly.type
_entity_poly.pdbx_seq_one_letter_code
_entity_poly.pdbx_strand_id
1 'polypeptide(L)'
;MKTKTIYEEEISKEIQDLSEPFQEKMVKIVHLLKQEFVKLRQDEKVATTEFLRICGTWEDDKTVKEQIRDIYSKRKSTSRTAKAF
;
A
#
# COMPACT_ATOMS: atom_id res chain seq x y z
N MET A 1 35.18 -10.55 4.72
CA MET A 1 34.79 -9.39 5.55
C MET A 1 33.90 -8.50 4.72
N LYS A 2 32.70 -8.13 5.21
CA LYS A 2 31.93 -7.07 4.55
C LYS A 2 32.69 -5.76 4.79
N THR A 3 33.11 -5.09 3.73
CA THR A 3 33.69 -3.75 3.82
C THR A 3 32.62 -2.83 4.39
N LYS A 4 32.91 -2.25 5.56
CA LYS A 4 32.04 -1.24 6.14
C LYS A 4 32.05 0.00 5.24
N THR A 5 30.89 0.63 5.09
CA THR A 5 30.84 1.95 4.41
C THR A 5 31.48 3.01 5.30
N ILE A 6 31.94 4.13 4.73
CA ILE A 6 32.51 5.26 5.50
C ILE A 6 31.54 5.70 6.62
N TYR A 7 30.24 5.71 6.34
CA TYR A 7 29.19 6.06 7.30
C TYR A 7 29.02 5.04 8.43
N GLU A 8 29.21 3.74 8.16
CA GLU A 8 29.13 2.72 9.21
C GLU A 8 30.29 2.86 10.21
N GLU A 9 31.46 3.30 9.76
CA GLU A 9 32.60 3.57 10.64
C GLU A 9 32.38 4.82 11.49
N GLU A 10 31.87 5.90 10.91
CA GLU A 10 31.50 7.12 11.64
C GLU A 10 30.42 6.86 12.70
N ILE A 11 29.33 6.16 12.33
CA ILE A 11 28.27 5.79 13.26
C ILE A 11 28.80 4.90 14.39
N SER A 12 29.72 3.97 14.08
CA SER A 12 30.31 3.10 15.11
C SER A 12 31.12 3.91 16.12
N LYS A 13 31.89 4.92 15.67
CA LYS A 13 32.65 5.80 16.56
C LYS A 13 31.74 6.62 17.47
N GLU A 14 30.69 7.23 16.91
CA GLU A 14 29.73 8.05 17.67
C GLU A 14 28.95 7.26 18.74
N ILE A 15 28.63 5.98 18.48
CA ILE A 15 27.87 5.16 19.42
C ILE A 15 28.77 4.55 20.50
N GLN A 16 30.05 4.31 20.21
CA GLN A 16 30.98 3.63 21.11
C GLN A 16 31.24 4.41 22.41
N ASP A 17 31.17 5.75 22.35
CA ASP A 17 31.38 6.61 23.52
C ASP A 17 30.14 6.77 24.40
N LEU A 18 28.99 6.24 23.98
CA LEU A 18 27.76 6.23 24.77
C LEU A 18 27.77 5.09 25.79
N SER A 19 27.13 5.28 26.95
CA SER A 19 26.93 4.17 27.89
C SER A 19 25.93 3.15 27.33
N GLU A 20 26.06 1.88 27.74
CA GLU A 20 25.22 0.76 27.29
C GLU A 20 23.70 1.07 27.24
N PRO A 21 23.09 1.70 28.26
CA PRO A 21 21.66 2.04 28.23
C PRO A 21 21.28 2.99 27.10
N PHE A 22 22.20 3.88 26.70
CA PHE A 22 22.00 4.78 25.57
C PHE A 22 22.27 4.09 24.24
N GLN A 23 23.26 3.19 24.16
CA GLN A 23 23.48 2.37 22.97
C GLN A 23 22.25 1.52 22.63
N GLU A 24 21.62 0.91 23.63
CA GLU A 24 20.38 0.14 23.44
C GLU A 24 19.23 1.03 22.89
N LYS A 25 19.08 2.24 23.42
CA LYS A 25 18.11 3.21 22.91
C LYS A 25 18.42 3.63 21.47
N MET A 26 19.69 3.86 21.14
CA MET A 26 20.12 4.21 19.78
C MET A 26 19.80 3.10 18.79
N VAL A 27 20.01 1.84 19.16
CA VAL A 27 19.62 0.68 18.34
C VAL A 27 18.11 0.68 18.07
N LYS A 28 17.28 0.94 19.08
CA LYS A 28 15.81 1.04 18.93
C LYS A 28 15.40 2.18 18.00
N ILE A 29 16.03 3.35 18.14
CA ILE A 29 15.79 4.52 17.28
C ILE A 29 16.16 4.22 15.83
N VAL A 30 17.36 3.68 15.59
CA VAL A 30 17.82 3.30 14.25
C VAL A 30 16.89 2.25 13.63
N HIS A 31 16.43 1.28 14.42
CA HIS A 31 15.46 0.28 13.97
C HIS A 31 14.13 0.92 13.54
N LEU A 32 13.59 1.83 14.36
CA LEU A 32 12.36 2.54 14.06
C LEU A 32 12.49 3.38 12.79
N LEU A 33 13.57 4.17 12.68
CA LEU A 33 13.86 4.96 11.48
C LEU A 33 13.97 4.08 10.24
N LYS A 34 14.68 2.94 10.34
CA LYS A 34 14.78 1.98 9.24
C LYS A 34 13.41 1.44 8.82
N GLN A 35 12.52 1.13 9.76
CA GLN A 35 11.17 0.69 9.42
C GLN A 35 10.39 1.76 8.66
N GLU A 36 10.49 3.04 9.06
CA GLU A 36 9.81 4.14 8.38
C GLU A 36 10.38 4.40 6.97
N PHE A 37 11.70 4.41 6.81
CA PHE A 37 12.33 4.53 5.48
C PHE A 37 12.06 3.31 4.57
N VAL A 38 11.85 2.13 5.14
CA VAL A 38 11.49 0.92 4.39
C VAL A 38 9.99 0.88 4.06
N LYS A 39 9.11 1.37 4.93
CA LYS A 39 7.67 1.56 4.63
C LYS A 39 7.44 2.58 3.52
N LEU A 40 8.26 3.63 3.43
CA LEU A 40 8.25 4.56 2.28
C LEU A 40 8.60 3.88 0.95
N ARG A 41 9.28 2.72 1.00
CA ARG A 41 9.47 1.79 -0.12
C ARG A 41 8.43 0.67 -0.10
N GLN A 42 7.18 0.96 0.27
CA GLN A 42 6.08 0.12 -0.20
C GLN A 42 6.17 0.11 -1.72
N ASP A 43 6.41 -1.08 -2.26
CA ASP A 43 6.57 -1.34 -3.68
C ASP A 43 5.41 -0.64 -4.41
N GLU A 44 5.74 0.28 -5.32
CA GLU A 44 4.75 1.07 -6.07
C GLU A 44 3.68 0.16 -6.71
N LYS A 45 4.07 -1.08 -7.03
CA LYS A 45 3.18 -2.15 -7.48
C LYS A 45 2.12 -2.54 -6.45
N VAL A 46 2.47 -2.66 -5.17
CA VAL A 46 1.53 -2.99 -4.08
C VAL A 46 0.55 -1.85 -3.86
N ALA A 47 1.03 -0.61 -3.82
CA ALA A 47 0.18 0.58 -3.69
C ALA A 47 -0.78 0.72 -4.88
N THR A 48 -0.29 0.50 -6.09
CA THR A 48 -1.10 0.49 -7.32
C THR A 48 -2.14 -0.63 -7.30
N THR A 49 -1.77 -1.83 -6.83
CA THR A 49 -2.70 -2.97 -6.75
C THR A 49 -3.81 -2.72 -5.73
N GLU A 50 -3.48 -2.15 -4.56
CA GLU A 50 -4.50 -1.78 -3.56
C GLU A 50 -5.43 -0.67 -4.07
N PHE A 51 -4.87 0.34 -4.75
CA PHE A 51 -5.65 1.41 -5.37
C PHE A 51 -6.62 0.86 -6.43
N LEU A 52 -6.13 0.02 -7.35
CA LEU A 52 -6.96 -0.61 -8.39
C LEU A 52 -8.05 -1.52 -7.79
N ARG A 53 -7.77 -2.20 -6.67
CA ARG A 53 -8.78 -2.99 -5.96
C ARG A 53 -9.96 -2.14 -5.48
N ILE A 54 -9.73 -0.88 -5.09
CA ILE A 54 -10.77 0.04 -4.64
C ILE A 54 -11.66 0.50 -5.81
N CYS A 55 -11.08 0.67 -7.00
CA CYS A 55 -11.80 1.11 -8.19
C CYS A 55 -12.78 0.07 -8.77
N GLY A 56 -12.78 -1.15 -8.21
CA GLY A 56 -13.55 -2.28 -8.71
C GLY A 56 -12.89 -2.94 -9.92
N THR A 57 -13.13 -4.23 -10.08
CA THR A 57 -12.63 -5.00 -11.22
C THR A 57 -13.64 -4.95 -12.36
N TRP A 58 -13.22 -4.40 -13.50
CA TRP A 58 -13.98 -4.49 -14.73
C TRP A 58 -13.66 -5.84 -15.39
N GLU A 59 -14.65 -6.75 -15.42
CA GLU A 59 -14.53 -8.04 -16.10
C GLU A 59 -14.84 -7.86 -17.60
N ASP A 60 -13.80 -7.68 -18.42
CA ASP A 60 -13.93 -7.57 -19.88
C ASP A 60 -14.23 -8.91 -20.59
N ASP A 61 -14.07 -10.02 -19.87
CA ASP A 61 -14.17 -11.37 -20.42
C ASP A 61 -15.63 -11.80 -20.73
N LYS A 62 -16.60 -10.94 -20.38
CA LYS A 62 -18.02 -11.24 -20.57
C LYS A 62 -18.36 -11.27 -22.04
N THR A 63 -19.01 -12.34 -22.46
CA THR A 63 -19.59 -12.40 -23.80
C THR A 63 -20.68 -11.34 -23.95
N VAL A 64 -20.92 -10.90 -25.19
CA VAL A 64 -21.98 -9.93 -25.51
C VAL A 64 -23.34 -10.35 -24.93
N LYS A 65 -23.63 -11.66 -24.90
CA LYS A 65 -24.87 -12.20 -24.33
C LYS A 65 -24.98 -12.01 -22.81
N GLU A 66 -23.88 -12.14 -22.09
CA GLU A 66 -23.82 -11.96 -20.63
C GLU A 66 -23.92 -10.48 -20.26
N GLN A 67 -23.24 -9.61 -21.02
CA GLN A 67 -23.35 -8.16 -20.85
C GLN A 67 -24.79 -7.68 -21.06
N ILE A 68 -25.47 -8.16 -22.12
CA ILE A 68 -26.88 -7.87 -22.37
C ILE A 68 -27.76 -8.34 -21.20
N ARG A 69 -27.54 -9.56 -20.71
CA ARG A 69 -28.29 -10.12 -19.58
C ARG A 69 -28.13 -9.28 -18.31
N ASP A 70 -26.91 -8.87 -17.99
CA ASP A 70 -26.61 -8.02 -16.83
C ASP A 70 -27.30 -6.65 -16.93
N ILE A 71 -27.37 -6.07 -18.13
CA ILE A 71 -28.08 -4.80 -18.36
C ILE A 71 -29.58 -4.99 -18.10
N TYR A 72 -30.19 -6.03 -18.66
CA TYR A 72 -31.63 -6.26 -18.49
C TYR A 72 -32.01 -6.69 -17.07
N SER A 73 -31.16 -7.42 -16.35
CA SER A 73 -31.41 -7.84 -14.97
C SER A 73 -31.29 -6.70 -13.95
N LYS A 74 -30.39 -5.75 -14.18
CA LYS A 74 -30.19 -4.57 -13.32
C LYS A 74 -31.13 -3.42 -13.63
N ARG A 75 -31.83 -3.43 -14.78
CA ARG A 75 -32.91 -2.49 -15.07
C ARG A 75 -34.06 -2.72 -14.09
N LYS A 76 -34.10 -1.96 -12.99
CA LYS A 76 -35.36 -1.75 -12.27
C LYS A 76 -36.31 -1.01 -13.19
N SER A 77 -37.41 -1.66 -13.54
CA SER A 77 -38.55 -1.01 -14.18
C SER A 77 -39.14 -0.01 -13.19
N THR A 78 -38.64 1.22 -13.18
CA THR A 78 -39.36 2.32 -12.56
C THR A 78 -40.53 2.62 -13.49
N SER A 79 -41.72 2.11 -13.15
CA SER A 79 -42.94 2.56 -13.80
C SER A 79 -43.08 4.05 -13.52
N ARG A 80 -42.71 4.89 -14.50
CA ARG A 80 -42.98 6.33 -14.45
C ARG A 80 -44.47 6.60 -14.73
N THR A 81 -45.36 5.80 -14.16
CA THR A 81 -46.76 6.15 -13.96
C THR A 81 -46.84 6.88 -12.62
N ALA A 82 -46.31 8.11 -12.62
CA ALA A 82 -46.91 9.13 -11.77
C ALA A 82 -48.39 9.17 -12.15
N LYS A 83 -49.26 8.79 -11.21
CA LYS A 83 -50.69 9.10 -11.30
C LYS A 83 -50.80 10.61 -11.50
N ALA A 84 -51.00 11.03 -12.74
CA ALA A 84 -51.61 12.30 -13.04
C ALA A 84 -53.12 12.04 -13.05
N PHE A 85 -53.78 12.67 -12.08
CA PHE A 85 -55.22 12.70 -11.82
C PHE A 85 -55.80 11.47 -11.10
#